data_AF-A0A523TLD5-F1
#
_entry.id   AF-A0A523TLD5-F1
#
_cell.length_a   1.000
_cell.length_b   1.000
_cell.length_c   1.000
_cell.angle_alpha   90.00
_cell.angle_beta   90.00
_cell.angle_gamma   90.00
#
_symmetry.space_group_name_H-M   'P 1'
#
loop_
_entity.id
_entity.type
_entity.pdbx_description
1 polymer ?
#
loop_
_entity_poly.entity_id
_entity_poly.type
_entity_poly.pdbx_seq_one_letter_code
_entity_poly.pdbx_strand_id
1 'polypeptide(L)'
;IDANMTYIGGFWNLLNPYALVSGLAFLAIFTLHGAAFLSLKLDEPILDRAFTAARRIWPATLVVGFFAFGVGYFITDMYERLGVNPGLVPISAGAAMLAAGWFIRKKQGGWAFVMSGICIAFSSITFFVGLFPRLMVSSLNPDWSLTIYNASSSPYTLKVLTIIAAIFLPLVLLYQGWSYYVFRGRVTRDSKLEY
;
A
#
# COMPACT_ATOMS: atom_id res chain seq x y z
N ILE A 1 2.35 23.53 -7.78
CA ILE A 1 0.99 24.08 -8.04
C ILE A 1 1.14 25.58 -8.00
N ASP A 2 0.57 26.31 -8.96
CA ASP A 2 0.65 27.77 -8.96
C ASP A 2 -0.47 28.42 -8.13
N ALA A 3 -0.55 29.74 -8.11
CA ALA A 3 -1.59 30.48 -7.40
C ALA A 3 -3.02 30.15 -7.86
N ASN A 4 -3.19 29.67 -9.09
CA ASN A 4 -4.49 29.29 -9.67
C ASN A 4 -4.88 27.84 -9.38
N MET A 5 -4.16 27.15 -8.49
CA MET A 5 -4.34 25.73 -8.18
C MET A 5 -4.12 24.79 -9.38
N THR A 6 -3.30 25.21 -10.34
CA THR A 6 -2.97 24.41 -11.52
C THR A 6 -1.59 23.77 -11.41
N TYR A 7 -1.45 22.57 -11.98
CA TYR A 7 -0.14 21.94 -12.12
C TYR A 7 0.57 22.52 -13.35
N ILE A 8 1.68 23.22 -13.10
CA ILE A 8 2.51 23.84 -14.15
C ILE A 8 3.80 23.06 -14.45
N GLY A 9 3.98 21.87 -13.86
CA GLY A 9 5.17 21.05 -14.09
C GLY A 9 5.07 20.26 -15.39
N GLY A 10 6.22 19.77 -15.88
CA GLY A 10 6.29 18.86 -17.02
C GLY A 10 6.21 17.38 -16.60
N PHE A 11 6.16 16.50 -17.60
CA PHE A 11 6.19 15.05 -17.40
C PHE A 11 7.45 14.58 -16.64
N TRP A 12 8.62 15.11 -17.00
CA TRP A 12 9.90 14.70 -16.41
C TRP A 12 10.05 15.08 -14.94
N ASN A 13 9.31 16.08 -14.45
CA ASN A 13 9.28 16.41 -13.02
C ASN A 13 8.66 15.29 -12.17
N LEU A 14 7.84 14.42 -12.78
CA LEU A 14 7.25 13.27 -12.11
C LEU A 14 8.28 12.15 -11.87
N LEU A 15 9.32 12.05 -12.71
CA LEU A 15 10.37 11.03 -12.63
C LEU A 15 11.55 11.48 -11.75
N ASN A 16 11.27 12.13 -10.61
CA ASN A 16 12.30 12.49 -9.66
C ASN A 16 12.78 11.26 -8.85
N PRO A 17 14.01 11.28 -8.28
CA PRO A 17 14.58 10.12 -7.58
C PRO A 17 13.70 9.58 -6.45
N TYR A 18 13.04 10.46 -5.69
CA TYR A 18 12.15 10.05 -4.60
C TYR A 18 10.92 9.30 -5.12
N ALA A 19 10.30 9.79 -6.19
CA ALA A 19 9.16 9.13 -6.84
C ALA A 19 9.55 7.77 -7.42
N LEU A 20 10.73 7.66 -8.05
CA LEU A 20 11.24 6.40 -8.60
C LEU A 20 11.50 5.35 -7.51
N VAL A 21 12.18 5.74 -6.43
CA VAL A 21 12.46 4.85 -5.30
C VAL A 21 11.17 4.40 -4.61
N SER A 22 10.23 5.32 -4.40
CA SER A 22 8.92 4.99 -3.81
C SER A 22 8.13 4.06 -4.73
N GLY A 23 8.11 4.33 -6.05
CA GLY A 23 7.48 3.45 -7.04
C GLY A 23 8.07 2.05 -7.06
N LEU A 24 9.40 1.93 -6.96
CA LEU A 24 10.07 0.63 -6.86
C LEU A 24 9.72 -0.10 -5.55
N ALA A 25 9.61 0.63 -4.43
CA ALA A 25 9.17 0.06 -3.15
C ALA A 25 7.76 -0.52 -3.26
N PHE A 26 6.83 0.24 -3.86
CA PHE A 26 5.46 -0.22 -4.11
C PHE A 26 5.42 -1.45 -5.03
N LEU A 27 6.15 -1.43 -6.13
CA LEU A 27 6.26 -2.58 -7.03
C LEU A 27 6.76 -3.82 -6.28
N ALA A 28 7.81 -3.67 -5.47
CA ALA A 28 8.41 -4.77 -4.73
C ALA A 28 7.48 -5.35 -3.66
N ILE A 29 6.75 -4.52 -2.90
CA ILE A 29 5.82 -5.02 -1.88
C ILE A 29 4.58 -5.66 -2.49
N PHE A 30 4.03 -5.11 -3.58
CA PHE A 30 2.90 -5.74 -4.26
C PHE A 30 3.28 -7.04 -4.95
N THR A 31 4.49 -7.13 -5.51
CA THR A 31 5.00 -8.40 -6.07
C THR A 31 5.17 -9.44 -4.96
N LEU A 32 5.73 -9.06 -3.82
CA LEU A 32 5.85 -9.93 -2.65
C LEU A 32 4.48 -10.39 -2.12
N HIS A 33 3.53 -9.46 -2.00
CA HIS A 33 2.17 -9.74 -1.55
C HIS A 33 1.45 -10.69 -2.50
N GLY A 34 1.63 -10.52 -3.82
CA GLY A 34 1.15 -11.45 -4.84
C GLY A 34 1.79 -12.84 -4.71
N ALA A 35 3.10 -12.93 -4.46
CA ALA A 35 3.75 -14.22 -4.23
C ALA A 35 3.24 -14.91 -2.94
N ALA A 36 2.99 -14.14 -1.88
CA ALA A 36 2.39 -14.66 -0.65
C ALA A 36 0.94 -15.12 -0.88
N PHE A 37 0.15 -14.38 -1.67
CA PHE A 37 -1.20 -14.78 -2.07
C PHE A 37 -1.19 -16.09 -2.89
N LEU A 38 -0.26 -16.22 -3.83
CA LEU A 38 -0.10 -17.45 -4.61
C LEU A 38 0.20 -18.66 -3.71
N SER A 39 0.93 -18.48 -2.61
CA SER A 39 1.16 -19.56 -1.64
C SER A 39 -0.10 -20.07 -0.92
N LEU A 40 -1.19 -19.28 -0.94
CA LEU A 40 -2.49 -19.69 -0.42
C LEU A 40 -3.33 -20.44 -1.46
N LYS A 41 -3.12 -20.15 -2.74
CA LYS A 41 -3.95 -20.65 -3.84
C LYS A 41 -3.35 -21.82 -4.59
N LEU A 42 -2.03 -21.99 -4.58
CA LEU A 42 -1.37 -23.03 -5.33
C LEU A 42 -1.23 -24.31 -4.51
N ASP A 43 -1.23 -25.43 -5.24
CA ASP A 43 -0.84 -26.73 -4.70
C ASP A 43 0.53 -27.18 -5.25
N GLU A 44 1.08 -28.24 -4.67
CA GLU A 44 2.34 -28.80 -5.14
C GLU A 44 2.23 -29.29 -6.60
N PRO A 45 3.31 -29.18 -7.42
CA PRO A 45 4.67 -28.72 -7.09
C PRO A 45 4.90 -27.19 -7.27
N ILE A 46 3.86 -26.42 -7.62
CA ILE A 46 4.01 -24.99 -7.94
C ILE A 46 4.07 -24.15 -6.66
N LEU A 47 3.49 -24.64 -5.56
CA LEU A 47 3.57 -24.02 -4.24
C LEU A 47 5.01 -23.72 -3.80
N ASP A 48 5.92 -24.68 -3.96
CA ASP A 48 7.34 -24.49 -3.61
C ASP A 48 8.03 -23.39 -4.43
N ARG A 49 7.62 -23.22 -5.69
CA ARG A 49 8.11 -22.13 -6.55
C ARG A 49 7.61 -20.78 -6.04
N ALA A 50 6.37 -20.69 -5.56
CA ALA A 50 5.83 -19.46 -4.98
C ALA A 50 6.59 -19.04 -3.71
N PHE A 51 6.86 -19.98 -2.80
CA PHE A 51 7.69 -19.68 -1.62
C PHE A 51 9.13 -19.30 -1.98
N THR A 52 9.71 -19.95 -2.98
CA THR A 52 11.05 -19.61 -3.47
C THR A 52 11.09 -18.20 -4.06
N ALA A 53 10.09 -17.82 -4.85
CA ALA A 53 9.96 -16.48 -5.40
C ALA A 53 9.81 -15.45 -4.26
N ALA A 54 8.88 -15.67 -3.32
CA ALA A 54 8.67 -14.80 -2.18
C ALA A 54 9.97 -14.61 -1.35
N ARG A 55 10.72 -15.69 -1.12
CA ARG A 55 11.99 -15.65 -0.38
C ARG A 55 13.09 -14.87 -1.11
N ARG A 56 13.11 -14.92 -2.44
CA ARG A 56 14.08 -14.16 -3.27
C ARG A 56 13.73 -12.68 -3.39
N ILE A 57 12.44 -12.36 -3.45
CA ILE A 57 11.94 -10.98 -3.60
C ILE A 57 12.00 -10.24 -2.26
N TRP A 58 11.70 -10.92 -1.15
CA TRP A 58 11.61 -10.29 0.18
C TRP A 58 12.81 -9.41 0.58
N PRO A 59 14.08 -9.82 0.40
CA PRO A 59 15.22 -8.97 0.77
C PRO A 59 15.25 -7.66 -0.03
N ALA A 60 14.95 -7.72 -1.33
CA ALA A 60 14.88 -6.54 -2.18
C ALA A 60 13.73 -5.62 -1.75
N THR A 61 12.55 -6.19 -1.45
CA THR A 61 11.42 -5.45 -0.91
C THR A 61 11.75 -4.76 0.40
N LEU A 62 12.44 -5.45 1.32
CA LEU A 62 12.88 -4.88 2.59
C LEU A 62 13.83 -3.70 2.35
N VAL A 63 14.90 -3.90 1.59
CA VAL A 63 15.93 -2.87 1.36
C VAL A 63 15.32 -1.66 0.67
N VAL A 64 14.59 -1.85 -0.43
CA VAL A 64 13.99 -0.74 -1.18
C VAL A 64 12.90 -0.04 -0.35
N GLY A 65 12.10 -0.78 0.41
CA GLY A 65 11.07 -0.22 1.28
C GLY A 65 11.64 0.66 2.39
N PHE A 66 12.65 0.17 3.12
CA PHE A 66 13.33 0.96 4.15
C PHE A 66 14.12 2.13 3.56
N PHE A 67 14.71 1.95 2.39
CA PHE A 67 15.39 3.04 1.69
C PHE A 67 14.40 4.13 1.26
N ALA A 68 13.25 3.76 0.68
CA ALA A 68 12.17 4.70 0.34
C ALA A 68 11.66 5.46 1.56
N PHE A 69 11.45 4.74 2.67
CA PHE A 69 11.08 5.36 3.94
C PHE A 69 12.14 6.35 4.43
N GLY A 70 13.41 5.96 4.42
CA GLY A 70 14.52 6.83 4.83
C GLY A 70 14.65 8.07 3.95
N VAL A 71 14.61 7.92 2.63
CA VAL A 71 14.63 9.06 1.69
C VAL A 71 13.43 9.97 1.94
N GLY A 72 12.23 9.42 2.10
CA GLY A 72 11.03 10.19 2.44
C GLY A 72 11.18 10.92 3.77
N TYR A 73 11.77 10.28 4.77
CA TYR A 73 12.03 10.87 6.09
C TYR A 73 12.92 12.11 6.03
N PHE A 74 13.96 12.10 5.19
CA PHE A 74 14.90 13.22 5.08
C PHE A 74 14.48 14.30 4.09
N ILE A 75 13.70 13.95 3.05
CA ILE A 75 13.31 14.89 2.00
C ILE A 75 11.95 15.54 2.28
N THR A 76 11.06 14.86 3.01
CA THR A 76 9.68 15.33 3.21
C THR A 76 9.45 15.78 4.65
N ASP A 77 8.58 16.78 4.82
CA ASP A 77 8.15 17.29 6.12
C ASP A 77 7.02 16.45 6.75
N MET A 78 6.71 15.28 6.19
CA MET A 78 5.58 14.43 6.58
C MET A 78 5.70 13.88 7.99
N TYR A 79 6.94 13.68 8.47
CA TYR A 79 7.21 13.02 9.74
C TYR A 79 7.43 14.00 10.89
N GLU A 80 7.83 15.24 10.59
CA GLU A 80 8.10 16.28 11.59
C GLU A 80 6.83 16.75 12.29
N ARG A 81 5.69 16.75 11.58
CA ARG A 81 4.41 17.25 12.08
C ARG A 81 3.66 16.28 13.00
N LEU A 82 4.13 15.03 13.11
CA LEU A 82 3.44 13.98 13.85
C LEU A 82 3.74 13.97 15.36
N GLY A 83 4.66 14.81 15.83
CA GLY A 83 5.05 14.94 17.25
C GLY A 83 5.86 13.74 17.79
N VAL A 84 5.58 12.52 17.34
CA VAL A 84 6.38 11.32 17.58
C VAL A 84 7.02 10.90 16.27
N ASN A 85 8.35 10.88 16.22
CA ASN A 85 9.09 10.67 14.98
C ASN A 85 10.14 9.53 15.11
N PRO A 86 9.96 8.39 14.40
CA PRO A 86 8.77 7.98 13.65
C PRO A 86 7.63 7.52 14.59
N GLY A 87 6.38 7.82 14.20
CA GLY A 87 5.20 7.38 14.95
C GLY A 87 5.00 5.86 14.96
N LEU A 88 4.03 5.38 15.75
CA LEU A 88 3.76 3.94 15.89
C LEU A 88 3.41 3.26 14.56
N VAL A 89 2.69 3.95 13.66
CA VAL A 89 2.20 3.40 12.39
C VAL A 89 3.36 2.99 11.45
N PRO A 90 4.32 3.87 11.10
CA PRO A 90 5.45 3.47 10.24
C PRO A 90 6.33 2.39 10.88
N ILE A 91 6.53 2.43 12.20
CA ILE A 91 7.27 1.37 12.92
C ILE A 91 6.54 0.03 12.75
N SER A 92 5.21 0.02 12.89
CA SER A 92 4.39 -1.17 12.74
C SER A 92 4.43 -1.71 11.30
N ALA A 93 4.52 -0.84 10.29
CA ALA A 93 4.71 -1.26 8.91
C ALA A 93 6.05 -1.99 8.71
N GLY A 94 7.15 -1.42 9.23
CA GLY A 94 8.47 -2.04 9.18
C GLY A 94 8.53 -3.38 9.91
N ALA A 95 7.92 -3.46 11.10
CA ALA A 95 7.79 -4.70 11.87
C ALA A 95 6.98 -5.76 11.12
N ALA A 96 5.88 -5.38 10.48
CA ALA A 96 5.07 -6.28 9.66
C ALA A 96 5.85 -6.81 8.44
N MET A 97 6.68 -5.99 7.79
CA MET A 97 7.55 -6.44 6.69
C MET A 97 8.59 -7.48 7.16
N LEU A 98 9.19 -7.28 8.34
CA LEU A 98 10.12 -8.24 8.95
C LEU A 98 9.41 -9.55 9.30
N ALA A 99 8.23 -9.45 9.92
CA ALA A 99 7.39 -10.60 10.26
C ALA A 99 6.97 -11.39 9.01
N ALA A 100 6.59 -10.72 7.92
CA ALA A 100 6.28 -11.38 6.65
C ALA A 100 7.47 -12.23 6.17
N GLY A 101 8.69 -11.71 6.26
CA GLY A 101 9.92 -12.45 5.93
C GLY A 101 10.16 -13.67 6.79
N TRP A 102 9.80 -13.61 8.07
CA TRP A 102 9.87 -14.75 8.98
C TRP A 102 8.87 -15.85 8.59
N PHE A 103 7.62 -15.48 8.33
CA PHE A 103 6.57 -16.41 7.92
C PHE A 103 6.83 -17.06 6.55
N ILE A 104 7.40 -16.31 5.60
CA ILE A 104 7.83 -16.84 4.30
C ILE A 104 8.87 -17.96 4.48
N ARG A 105 9.86 -17.76 5.37
CA ARG A 105 10.91 -18.77 5.64
C ARG A 105 10.34 -20.02 6.33
N LYS A 106 9.28 -19.86 7.12
CA LYS A 106 8.55 -20.95 7.78
C LYS A 106 7.53 -21.65 6.87
N LYS A 107 7.41 -21.24 5.60
CA LYS A 107 6.39 -21.72 4.64
C LYS A 107 4.94 -21.52 5.16
N GLN A 108 4.71 -20.50 5.98
CA GLN A 108 3.38 -20.17 6.52
C GLN A 108 2.71 -19.08 5.66
N GLY A 109 2.16 -19.50 4.52
CA GLY A 109 1.62 -18.60 3.49
C GLY A 109 0.54 -17.63 3.96
N GLY A 110 -0.39 -18.09 4.80
CA GLY A 110 -1.47 -17.25 5.33
C GLY A 110 -0.95 -16.09 6.18
N TRP A 111 -0.03 -16.37 7.11
CA TRP A 111 0.56 -15.32 7.93
C TRP A 111 1.47 -14.40 7.12
N ALA A 112 2.20 -14.92 6.14
CA ALA A 112 2.99 -14.09 5.21
C ALA A 112 2.10 -13.11 4.42
N PHE A 113 0.93 -13.57 3.96
CA PHE A 113 -0.05 -12.74 3.26
C PHE A 113 -0.64 -11.66 4.18
N VAL A 114 -1.07 -12.02 5.39
CA VAL A 114 -1.61 -11.06 6.36
C VAL A 114 -0.58 -10.01 6.75
N MET A 115 0.65 -10.41 7.07
CA MET A 115 1.70 -9.47 7.48
C MET A 115 2.12 -8.52 6.34
N SER A 116 2.21 -9.00 5.10
CA SER A 116 2.46 -8.12 3.96
C SER A 116 1.28 -7.16 3.70
N GLY A 117 0.03 -7.62 3.90
CA GLY A 117 -1.15 -6.76 3.84
C GLY A 117 -1.17 -5.67 4.93
N ILE A 118 -0.81 -6.02 6.18
CA ILE A 118 -0.67 -5.06 7.28
C ILE A 118 0.42 -4.03 6.95
N CYS A 119 1.56 -4.47 6.41
CA CYS A 119 2.61 -3.55 5.97
C CYS A 119 2.09 -2.57 4.92
N ILE A 120 1.34 -3.03 3.91
CA ILE A 120 0.74 -2.16 2.88
C ILE A 120 -0.22 -1.17 3.55
N ALA A 121 -1.12 -1.64 4.40
CA ALA A 121 -2.11 -0.79 5.07
C ALA A 121 -1.47 0.30 5.94
N PHE A 122 -0.49 -0.06 6.78
CA PHE A 122 0.20 0.91 7.63
C PHE A 122 1.10 1.86 6.85
N SER A 123 1.74 1.42 5.76
CA SER A 123 2.45 2.32 4.85
C SER A 123 1.49 3.33 4.21
N SER A 124 0.31 2.89 3.75
CA SER A 124 -0.72 3.78 3.22
C SER A 124 -1.22 4.78 4.27
N ILE A 125 -1.53 4.32 5.49
CA ILE A 125 -1.97 5.19 6.59
C ILE A 125 -0.89 6.22 6.93
N THR A 126 0.38 5.80 7.00
CA THR A 126 1.51 6.70 7.25
C THR A 126 1.55 7.84 6.24
N PHE A 127 1.34 7.53 4.95
CA PHE A 127 1.34 8.54 3.89
C PHE A 127 0.21 9.57 4.07
N PHE A 128 -1.02 9.12 4.29
CA PHE A 128 -2.17 10.02 4.47
C PHE A 128 -2.09 10.84 5.76
N VAL A 129 -1.64 10.22 6.85
CA VAL A 129 -1.47 10.88 8.15
C VAL A 129 -0.35 11.92 8.09
N GLY A 130 0.78 11.62 7.44
CA GLY A 130 1.89 12.56 7.30
C GLY A 130 1.60 13.73 6.35
N LEU A 131 0.71 13.55 5.37
CA LEU A 131 0.29 14.63 4.49
C LEU A 131 -0.81 15.50 5.10
N PHE A 132 -1.67 14.95 5.96
CA PHE A 132 -2.80 15.68 6.54
C PHE A 132 -2.37 17.01 7.19
N PRO A 133 -3.07 18.15 6.92
CA PRO A 133 -4.31 18.30 6.15
C PRO A 133 -4.11 18.55 4.65
N ARG A 134 -2.88 18.46 4.14
CA ARG A 134 -2.53 18.65 2.72
C ARG A 134 -2.82 17.36 1.94
N LEU A 135 -3.25 17.52 0.70
CA LEU A 135 -3.38 16.44 -0.28
C LEU A 135 -2.26 16.49 -1.31
N MET A 136 -1.82 17.70 -1.66
CA MET A 136 -0.71 17.93 -2.58
C MET A 136 0.06 19.18 -2.14
N VAL A 137 1.37 19.03 -1.90
CA VAL A 137 2.25 20.11 -1.47
C VAL A 137 2.75 20.87 -2.69
N SER A 138 2.69 22.21 -2.65
CA SER A 138 3.28 23.02 -3.70
C SER A 138 4.76 23.28 -3.43
N SER A 139 5.60 23.07 -4.44
CA SER A 139 7.03 23.38 -4.39
C SER A 139 7.35 24.85 -4.69
N LEU A 140 6.39 25.64 -5.19
CA LEU A 140 6.61 27.04 -5.58
C LEU A 140 6.33 28.01 -4.43
N ASN A 141 5.26 27.75 -3.68
CA ASN A 141 4.88 28.51 -2.50
C ASN A 141 4.08 27.58 -1.56
N PRO A 142 4.47 27.41 -0.29
CA PRO A 142 3.74 26.62 0.69
C PRO A 142 2.25 26.97 0.79
N ASP A 143 1.88 28.25 0.63
CA ASP A 143 0.50 28.74 0.74
C ASP A 143 -0.40 28.26 -0.41
N TRP A 144 0.17 27.83 -1.54
CA TRP A 144 -0.55 27.29 -2.69
C TRP A 144 -0.74 25.77 -2.62
N SER A 145 -0.55 25.17 -1.44
CA SER A 145 -0.77 23.74 -1.25
C SER A 145 -2.26 23.40 -1.32
N LEU A 146 -2.60 22.28 -1.93
CA LEU A 146 -3.97 21.75 -1.91
C LEU A 146 -4.20 21.05 -0.57
N THR A 147 -5.27 21.45 0.11
CA THR A 147 -5.69 20.97 1.42
C THR A 147 -7.13 20.50 1.37
N ILE A 148 -7.55 19.77 2.39
CA ILE A 148 -8.95 19.37 2.54
C ILE A 148 -9.93 20.56 2.60
N TYR A 149 -9.46 21.77 2.90
CA TYR A 149 -10.31 22.96 3.03
C TYR A 149 -10.49 23.71 1.71
N ASN A 150 -9.47 23.74 0.84
CA ASN A 150 -9.54 24.43 -0.45
C ASN A 150 -9.88 23.51 -1.63
N ALA A 151 -9.72 22.19 -1.46
CA ALA A 151 -9.96 21.19 -2.51
C ALA A 151 -11.17 20.29 -2.24
N SER A 152 -11.94 20.54 -1.18
CA SER A 152 -13.15 19.76 -0.89
C SER A 152 -14.33 20.17 -1.75
N SER A 153 -15.23 19.22 -2.00
CA SER A 153 -16.54 19.49 -2.60
C SER A 153 -17.46 20.25 -1.64
N SER A 154 -18.58 20.76 -2.16
CA SER A 154 -19.60 21.41 -1.34
C SER A 154 -20.08 20.50 -0.19
N PRO A 155 -20.51 21.06 0.96
CA PRO A 155 -20.98 20.26 2.10
C PRO A 155 -22.14 19.32 1.76
N TYR A 156 -23.02 19.74 0.84
CA TYR A 156 -24.12 18.91 0.37
C TYR A 156 -23.62 17.69 -0.42
N THR A 157 -22.75 17.91 -1.40
CA THR A 157 -22.13 16.83 -2.18
C THR A 157 -21.38 15.86 -1.28
N LEU A 158 -20.60 16.38 -0.33
CA LEU A 158 -19.86 15.55 0.62
C LEU A 158 -20.81 14.68 1.46
N LYS A 159 -21.89 15.26 2.00
CA LYS A 159 -22.90 14.51 2.76
C LYS A 159 -23.53 13.39 1.95
N VAL A 160 -23.90 13.65 0.69
CA VAL A 160 -24.47 12.64 -0.21
C VAL A 160 -23.46 11.51 -0.47
N LEU A 161 -22.21 11.84 -0.80
CA LEU A 161 -21.16 10.84 -1.02
C LEU A 161 -20.85 10.02 0.23
N THR A 162 -20.88 10.63 1.42
CA THR A 162 -20.71 9.90 2.69
C THR A 162 -21.84 8.89 2.91
N ILE A 163 -23.09 9.26 2.64
CA ILE A 163 -24.23 8.33 2.77
C ILE A 163 -24.08 7.16 1.79
N ILE A 164 -23.75 7.45 0.53
CA ILE A 164 -23.51 6.42 -0.50
C ILE A 164 -22.38 5.48 -0.05
N ALA A 165 -21.24 6.04 0.37
CA ALA A 165 -20.10 5.24 0.84
C ALA A 165 -20.48 4.38 2.05
N ALA A 166 -21.23 4.92 3.02
CA ALA A 166 -21.67 4.19 4.20
C ALA A 166 -22.57 2.99 3.89
N ILE A 167 -23.32 3.01 2.78
CA ILE A 167 -24.18 1.90 2.34
C ILE A 167 -23.41 0.91 1.46
N PHE A 168 -22.73 1.42 0.42
CA PHE A 168 -22.11 0.55 -0.59
C PHE A 168 -20.78 -0.05 -0.14
N LEU A 169 -19.98 0.65 0.67
CA LEU A 169 -18.72 0.11 1.18
C LEU A 169 -18.90 -1.20 1.97
N PRO A 170 -19.79 -1.28 2.99
CA PRO A 170 -20.00 -2.55 3.69
C PRO A 170 -20.59 -3.62 2.79
N LEU A 171 -21.48 -3.28 1.85
CA LEU A 171 -22.05 -4.24 0.89
C LEU A 171 -20.95 -4.85 0.01
N VAL A 172 -20.07 -4.01 -0.55
CA VAL A 172 -18.94 -4.46 -1.36
C VAL A 172 -17.99 -5.33 -0.55
N LEU A 173 -17.69 -4.97 0.70
CA LEU A 173 -16.83 -5.77 1.58
C LEU A 173 -17.47 -7.12 1.95
N LEU A 174 -18.78 -7.17 2.20
CA LEU A 174 -19.52 -8.41 2.44
C LEU A 174 -19.45 -9.33 1.22
N TYR A 175 -19.72 -8.79 0.03
CA TYR A 175 -19.63 -9.56 -1.22
C TYR A 175 -18.21 -10.05 -1.49
N GLN A 176 -17.20 -9.19 -1.29
CA GLN A 176 -15.80 -9.56 -1.47
C GLN A 176 -15.38 -10.64 -0.47
N GLY A 177 -15.82 -10.55 0.79
CA GLY A 177 -15.58 -11.55 1.82
C GLY A 177 -16.25 -12.88 1.51
N TRP A 178 -17.52 -12.86 1.08
CA TRP A 178 -18.25 -14.04 0.63
C TRP A 178 -17.58 -14.71 -0.57
N SER A 179 -17.22 -13.92 -1.59
CA SER A 179 -16.51 -14.41 -2.78
C SER A 179 -15.18 -15.06 -2.40
N TYR A 180 -14.39 -14.43 -1.54
CA TYR A 180 -13.15 -15.03 -1.05
C TYR A 180 -13.39 -16.34 -0.29
N TYR A 181 -14.43 -16.40 0.55
CA TYR A 181 -14.80 -17.60 1.30
C TYR A 181 -15.20 -18.75 0.36
N VAL A 182 -16.04 -18.47 -0.65
CA VAL A 182 -16.48 -19.45 -1.64
C VAL A 182 -15.28 -19.99 -2.44
N PHE A 183 -14.39 -19.11 -2.90
CA PHE A 183 -13.24 -19.48 -3.72
C PHE A 183 -11.96 -19.74 -2.91
N ARG A 184 -12.05 -20.06 -1.61
CA ARG A 184 -10.87 -20.21 -0.74
C ARG A 184 -9.98 -21.40 -1.09
N GLY A 185 -10.52 -22.40 -1.79
CA GLY A 185 -9.82 -23.62 -2.18
C GLY A 185 -8.55 -23.37 -3.00
N ARG A 186 -7.64 -24.35 -2.98
CA ARG A 186 -6.45 -24.36 -3.84
C ARG A 186 -6.81 -24.76 -5.25
N VAL A 187 -6.14 -24.15 -6.21
CA VAL A 187 -6.20 -24.50 -7.63
C VAL A 187 -5.23 -25.65 -7.87
N THR A 188 -5.77 -26.80 -8.27
CA THR A 188 -5.02 -28.04 -8.54
C THR A 188 -5.06 -28.34 -10.03
N ARG A 189 -4.04 -29.04 -10.56
CA ARG A 189 -3.97 -29.40 -11.99
C ARG A 189 -5.09 -30.34 -12.43
N ASP A 190 -5.58 -31.18 -11.52
CA ASP A 190 -6.62 -32.18 -11.79
C ASP A 190 -8.05 -31.65 -11.58
N SER A 191 -8.26 -30.33 -11.66
CA SER A 191 -9.64 -29.82 -11.65
C SER A 191 -10.36 -30.36 -12.88
N LYS A 192 -11.26 -31.33 -12.67
CA LYS A 192 -12.17 -31.81 -13.71
C LYS A 192 -12.85 -30.58 -14.32
N LEU A 193 -12.56 -30.32 -15.59
CA LEU A 193 -13.33 -29.37 -16.38
C LEU A 193 -14.70 -30.00 -16.58
N GLU A 194 -15.63 -29.73 -15.67
CA GLU A 194 -17.05 -30.01 -15.91
C GLU A 194 -17.51 -28.97 -16.94
N TYR A 195 -17.66 -29.43 -18.18
CA TYR A 195 -18.30 -28.71 -19.27
C TYR A 195 -19.82 -28.80 -19.14
#